data_AF-A0A535GCV9-F1
#
_entry.id   AF-A0A535GCV9-F1
#
_cell.length_a   1.000
_cell.length_b   1.000
_cell.length_c   1.000
_cell.angle_alpha   90.00
_cell.angle_beta   90.00
_cell.angle_gamma   90.00
#
_symmetry.space_group_name_H-M   'P 1'
#
loop_
_entity.id
_entity.type
_entity.pdbx_description
1 polymer ?
#
loop_
_entity_poly.entity_id
_entity_poly.type
_entity_poly.pdbx_seq_one_letter_code
_entity_poly.pdbx_strand_id
1 'polypeptide(L)'
;MIEMAVRPMPIPVLLYHSISDAPEDSIAPYTVTPDIFERQLDAIVGRRQALTLSRLAECLAGRAELPESPVVITFDDGFADNLTVGAPQLASRGLSATVFVTSGYLDRPGMLTPMQVSELDSAGIEVGAH
;
A
#
# COMPACT_ATOMS: atom_id res chain seq x y z
N MET A 1 37.41 -16.14 12.65
CA MET A 1 35.97 -15.87 12.72
C MET A 1 35.71 -14.66 11.84
N ILE A 2 35.34 -14.88 10.58
CA ILE A 2 35.01 -13.77 9.67
C ILE A 2 33.56 -13.44 9.97
N GLU A 3 33.33 -12.29 10.58
CA GLU A 3 32.00 -11.72 10.72
C GLU A 3 31.55 -11.34 9.30
N MET A 4 30.77 -12.22 8.67
CA MET A 4 30.08 -11.87 7.44
C MET A 4 29.09 -10.77 7.83
N ALA A 5 29.44 -9.53 7.54
CA ALA A 5 28.50 -8.42 7.61
C ALA A 5 27.31 -8.78 6.72
N VAL A 6 26.21 -9.22 7.34
CA VAL A 6 24.93 -9.37 6.65
C VAL A 6 24.61 -7.97 6.14
N ARG A 7 24.73 -7.74 4.82
CA ARG A 7 24.19 -6.52 4.24
C ARG A 7 22.69 -6.54 4.54
N PRO A 8 22.16 -5.57 5.29
CA PRO A 8 20.73 -5.55 5.56
C PRO A 8 20.01 -5.52 4.21
N MET A 9 19.15 -6.50 3.98
CA MET A 9 18.32 -6.53 2.78
C MET A 9 17.50 -5.24 2.74
N PRO A 10 17.49 -4.51 1.61
CA PRO A 10 16.69 -3.30 1.52
C PRO A 10 15.21 -3.67 1.71
N ILE A 11 14.50 -2.85 2.48
CA ILE A 11 13.07 -2.95 2.70
C ILE A 11 12.40 -2.01 1.70
N PRO A 12 11.79 -2.51 0.61
CA PRO A 12 11.12 -1.66 -0.36
C PRO A 12 9.83 -1.12 0.26
N VAL A 13 9.61 0.18 0.11
CA VAL A 13 8.35 0.85 0.39
C VAL A 13 7.83 1.33 -0.95
N LEU A 14 6.80 0.64 -1.46
CA LEU A 14 6.18 0.91 -2.74
C LEU A 14 5.08 1.93 -2.54
N LEU A 15 5.06 2.97 -3.36
CA LEU A 15 4.12 4.07 -3.27
C LEU A 15 3.26 4.11 -4.54
N TYR A 16 1.95 4.18 -4.32
CA TYR A 16 0.91 4.31 -5.33
C TYR A 16 0.05 5.56 -5.03
N HIS A 17 -0.66 6.07 -6.03
CA HIS A 17 -1.67 7.12 -5.81
C HIS A 17 -3.04 6.65 -6.30
N SER A 18 -3.20 6.50 -7.62
CA SER A 18 -4.44 6.09 -8.28
C SER A 18 -4.23 4.82 -9.12
N ILE A 19 -5.29 4.02 -9.25
CA ILE A 19 -5.35 2.81 -10.06
C ILE A 19 -6.50 2.95 -11.07
N SER A 20 -6.20 3.45 -12.28
CA SER A 20 -7.21 3.79 -13.28
C SER A 20 -6.69 3.66 -14.72
N ASP A 21 -7.57 3.25 -15.64
CA ASP A 21 -7.32 3.28 -17.10
C ASP A 21 -7.62 4.64 -17.73
N ALA A 22 -8.31 5.52 -16.99
CA ALA A 22 -8.71 6.84 -17.46
C ALA A 22 -8.46 7.90 -16.37
N PRO A 23 -7.19 8.16 -16.02
CA PRO A 23 -6.86 9.21 -15.05
C PRO A 23 -7.12 10.60 -15.62
N GLU A 24 -7.36 11.55 -14.73
CA GLU A 24 -7.24 12.98 -15.06
C GLU A 24 -5.77 13.33 -15.38
N ASP A 25 -5.55 14.31 -16.26
CA ASP A 25 -4.20 14.70 -16.71
C ASP A 25 -3.26 15.06 -15.54
N SER A 26 -3.80 15.63 -14.46
CA SER A 26 -3.05 16.05 -13.27
C SER A 26 -2.44 14.87 -12.48
N ILE A 27 -3.11 13.71 -12.48
CA ILE A 27 -2.69 12.51 -11.74
C ILE A 27 -2.17 11.39 -12.65
N ALA A 28 -2.35 11.51 -13.97
CA ALA A 28 -1.91 10.51 -14.94
C ALA A 28 -0.44 10.06 -14.77
N PRO A 29 0.55 10.95 -14.46
CA PRO A 29 1.94 10.51 -14.22
C PRO A 29 2.13 9.63 -12.99
N TYR A 30 1.18 9.63 -12.05
CA TYR A 30 1.21 8.90 -10.78
C TYR A 30 0.16 7.77 -10.73
N THR A 31 -0.47 7.48 -11.87
CA THR A 31 -1.49 6.44 -11.99
C THR A 31 -0.91 5.19 -12.63
N VAL A 32 -1.28 4.02 -12.10
CA VAL A 32 -1.08 2.73 -12.76
C VAL A 32 -2.40 2.19 -13.27
N THR A 33 -2.40 1.45 -14.37
CA THR A 33 -3.61 0.74 -14.79
C THR A 33 -3.88 -0.45 -13.85
N PRO A 34 -5.13 -0.92 -13.71
CA PRO A 34 -5.45 -2.12 -12.95
C PRO A 34 -4.60 -3.34 -13.35
N ASP A 35 -4.36 -3.52 -14.65
CA ASP A 35 -3.52 -4.59 -15.20
C ASP A 35 -2.04 -4.47 -14.81
N ILE A 36 -1.49 -3.25 -14.75
CA ILE A 36 -0.12 -3.01 -14.31
C ILE A 36 -0.01 -3.29 -12.81
N PHE A 37 -0.96 -2.78 -12.03
CA PHE A 37 -1.02 -3.00 -10.59
C PHE A 37 -1.08 -4.49 -10.26
N GLU A 38 -1.94 -5.25 -10.95
CA GLU A 38 -2.06 -6.69 -10.80
C GLU A 38 -0.72 -7.41 -10.98
N ARG A 39 -0.03 -7.14 -12.10
CA ARG A 39 1.28 -7.76 -12.39
C ARG A 39 2.34 -7.40 -11.35
N GLN A 40 2.28 -6.19 -10.80
CA GLN A 40 3.20 -5.78 -9.74
C GLN A 40 2.92 -6.53 -8.44
N LEU A 41 1.65 -6.72 -8.07
CA LEU A 41 1.29 -7.54 -6.91
C LEU A 41 1.69 -9.01 -7.11
N ASP A 42 1.49 -9.59 -8.30
CA ASP A 42 1.93 -10.96 -8.62
C ASP A 42 3.45 -11.12 -8.55
N ALA A 43 4.20 -10.05 -8.81
CA ALA A 43 5.65 -10.06 -8.62
C ALA A 43 6.05 -10.17 -7.13
N ILE A 44 5.18 -9.75 -6.21
CA ILE A 44 5.41 -9.78 -4.76
C ILE A 44 5.06 -11.16 -4.17
N VAL A 45 3.95 -11.76 -4.61
CA VAL A 45 3.42 -13.02 -4.08
C VAL A 45 4.50 -14.13 -4.11
N GLY A 46 4.69 -14.78 -2.95
CA GLY A 46 5.66 -15.86 -2.77
C GLY A 46 7.13 -15.42 -2.70
N ARG A 47 7.44 -14.13 -2.86
CA ARG A 47 8.81 -13.59 -2.80
C ARG A 47 9.05 -12.67 -1.62
N ARG A 48 8.03 -11.94 -1.17
CA ARG A 48 8.12 -11.00 -0.05
C ARG A 48 6.88 -11.09 0.83
N GLN A 49 7.06 -10.73 2.10
CA GLN A 49 5.97 -10.62 3.06
C GLN A 49 5.55 -9.16 3.17
N ALA A 50 4.31 -8.86 2.77
CA ALA A 50 3.74 -7.52 2.89
C ALA A 50 3.45 -7.18 4.36
N LEU A 51 3.84 -5.97 4.76
CA LEU A 51 3.54 -5.39 6.07
C LEU A 51 2.81 -4.07 5.87
N THR A 52 1.95 -3.70 6.82
CA THR A 52 1.51 -2.30 6.96
C THR A 52 2.69 -1.45 7.45
N LEU A 53 2.61 -0.13 7.25
CA LEU A 53 3.68 0.77 7.67
C LEU A 53 3.84 0.77 9.21
N SER A 54 2.73 0.73 9.97
CA SER A 54 2.83 0.65 11.44
C SER A 54 3.53 -0.64 11.90
N ARG A 55 3.26 -1.77 11.23
CA ARG A 55 3.91 -3.05 11.55
C ARG A 55 5.40 -3.01 11.26
N LEU A 56 5.82 -2.38 10.16
CA LEU A 56 7.24 -2.15 9.91
C LEU A 56 7.86 -1.29 11.02
N ALA A 57 7.19 -0.22 11.46
CA ALA A 57 7.68 0.65 12.52
C ALA A 57 7.83 -0.09 13.87
N GLU A 58 6.93 -1.02 14.20
CA GLU A 58 7.08 -1.90 15.36
C GLU A 58 8.32 -2.79 15.26
N CYS A 59 8.60 -3.35 14.08
CA CYS A 59 9.76 -4.21 13.85
C CYS A 59 11.07 -3.42 14.04
N LEU A 60 11.13 -2.21 13.45
CA LEU A 60 12.29 -1.32 13.58
C LEU A 60 12.50 -0.84 15.02
N ALA A 61 11.43 -0.75 15.81
CA ALA A 61 11.51 -0.41 17.23
C ALA A 61 11.78 -1.62 18.14
N GLY A 62 12.01 -2.82 17.59
CA GLY A 62 12.25 -4.04 18.37
C GLY A 62 11.04 -4.56 19.15
N ARG A 63 9.82 -4.10 18.80
CA ARG A 63 8.57 -4.57 19.41
C ARG A 63 7.94 -5.75 18.65
N ALA A 64 8.55 -6.12 17.53
CA ALA A 64 8.09 -7.14 16.61
C ALA A 64 9.27 -7.77 15.86
N GLU A 65 9.12 -9.01 15.42
CA GLU A 65 10.09 -9.65 14.53
C GLU A 65 9.91 -9.16 13.10
N LEU A 66 11.01 -8.71 12.48
CA LEU A 66 11.06 -8.36 11.07
C LEU A 66 11.13 -9.65 10.23
N PRO A 67 10.25 -9.85 9.24
CA PRO A 67 10.40 -10.94 8.28
C PRO A 67 11.72 -10.89 7.52
N GLU A 68 12.16 -12.02 6.96
CA GLU A 68 13.40 -12.08 6.18
C GLU A 68 13.36 -11.23 4.90
N SER A 69 12.20 -11.12 4.26
CA SER A 69 12.02 -10.40 2.99
C SER A 69 10.76 -9.52 3.02
N PRO A 70 10.75 -8.42 3.79
CA PRO A 70 9.58 -7.56 3.91
C PRO A 70 9.38 -6.70 2.65
N VAL A 71 8.14 -6.24 2.47
CA VAL A 71 7.76 -5.14 1.58
C VAL A 71 6.64 -4.34 2.25
N VAL A 72 6.60 -3.04 2.03
CA VAL A 72 5.46 -2.20 2.41
C VAL A 72 4.82 -1.65 1.14
N ILE A 73 3.50 -1.69 1.10
CA ILE A 73 2.70 -1.13 0.01
C ILE A 73 1.90 0.03 0.60
N THR A 74 2.10 1.23 0.06
CA THR A 74 1.42 2.45 0.50
C THR A 74 0.68 3.11 -0.64
N PHE A 75 -0.42 3.78 -0.31
CA PHE A 75 -1.16 4.66 -1.19
C PHE A 75 -1.27 6.03 -0.56
N ASP A 76 -1.08 7.09 -1.34
CA ASP A 76 -1.23 8.46 -0.87
C ASP A 76 -2.54 9.11 -1.39
N ASP A 77 -2.85 10.29 -0.87
CA ASP A 77 -3.99 11.16 -1.18
C ASP A 77 -5.39 10.67 -0.78
N GLY A 78 -5.69 9.38 -0.93
CA GLY A 78 -7.01 8.82 -0.64
C GLY A 78 -7.97 8.83 -1.83
N PHE A 79 -7.51 8.43 -3.01
CA PHE A 79 -8.35 8.18 -4.19
C PHE A 79 -9.35 7.04 -3.94
N ALA A 80 -10.56 7.15 -4.51
CA ALA A 80 -11.63 6.17 -4.33
C ALA A 80 -11.33 4.80 -4.99
N ASP A 81 -10.43 4.76 -5.97
CA ASP A 81 -9.97 3.54 -6.62
C ASP A 81 -9.08 2.67 -5.72
N ASN A 82 -8.45 3.25 -4.68
CA ASN A 82 -7.75 2.49 -3.64
C ASN A 82 -8.67 1.49 -2.94
N LEU A 83 -9.94 1.86 -2.74
CA LEU A 83 -10.96 0.97 -2.22
C LEU A 83 -11.58 0.09 -3.31
N THR A 84 -12.03 0.69 -4.43
CA THR A 84 -12.85 -0.02 -5.41
C THR A 84 -12.06 -0.97 -6.31
N VAL A 85 -10.76 -0.72 -6.51
CA VAL A 85 -9.84 -1.53 -7.32
C VAL A 85 -8.72 -2.11 -6.48
N GLY A 86 -8.03 -1.27 -5.69
CA GLY A 86 -6.85 -1.66 -4.92
C GLY A 86 -7.12 -2.73 -3.87
N ALA A 87 -8.06 -2.47 -2.96
CA ALA A 87 -8.36 -3.37 -1.84
C ALA A 87 -8.77 -4.80 -2.27
N PRO A 88 -9.66 -5.01 -3.26
CA PRO A 88 -9.97 -6.35 -3.75
C PRO A 88 -8.75 -7.11 -4.29
N GLN A 89 -7.88 -6.43 -5.06
CA GLN A 89 -6.69 -7.06 -5.61
C GLN A 89 -5.67 -7.45 -4.54
N LEU A 90 -5.46 -6.60 -3.53
CA LEU A 90 -4.62 -6.88 -2.37
C LEU A 90 -5.17 -8.05 -1.55
N ALA A 91 -6.47 -8.03 -1.25
CA ALA A 91 -7.15 -9.06 -0.47
C ALA A 91 -7.06 -10.44 -1.15
N SER A 92 -7.27 -10.50 -2.47
CA SER A 92 -7.17 -11.76 -3.24
C SER A 92 -5.79 -12.42 -3.17
N ARG A 93 -4.74 -11.65 -2.84
CA ARG A 93 -3.35 -12.07 -2.76
C ARG A 93 -2.81 -12.15 -1.33
N GLY A 94 -3.65 -11.85 -0.34
CA GLY A 94 -3.25 -11.82 1.08
C GLY A 94 -2.16 -10.77 1.36
N LEU A 95 -2.15 -9.65 0.63
CA LEU A 95 -1.17 -8.58 0.80
C LEU A 95 -1.76 -7.47 1.67
N SER A 96 -1.06 -7.11 2.74
CA SER A 96 -1.38 -5.93 3.57
C SER A 96 -0.86 -4.64 2.93
N ALA A 97 -1.55 -3.53 3.17
CA ALA A 97 -1.16 -2.21 2.71
C ALA A 97 -1.62 -1.12 3.67
N THR A 98 -1.11 0.10 3.46
CA THR A 98 -1.50 1.31 4.17
C THR A 98 -1.99 2.38 3.19
N VAL A 99 -3.12 3.04 3.45
CA VAL A 99 -3.61 4.19 2.68
C VAL A 99 -3.52 5.44 3.55
N PHE A 100 -2.74 6.44 3.11
CA PHE A 100 -2.65 7.76 3.71
C PHE A 100 -3.70 8.68 3.09
N VAL A 101 -4.64 9.16 3.91
CA VAL A 101 -5.80 9.91 3.46
C VAL A 101 -5.62 11.40 3.75
N THR A 102 -5.76 12.24 2.73
CA THR A 102 -5.85 13.69 2.88
C THR A 102 -7.27 14.06 3.31
N SER A 103 -7.51 14.16 4.62
CA SER A 103 -8.86 14.38 5.17
C SER A 103 -9.63 15.57 4.58
N GLY A 104 -8.93 16.64 4.18
CA GLY A 104 -9.54 17.81 3.52
C GLY A 104 -10.03 17.56 2.09
N TYR A 105 -9.73 16.40 1.50
CA TYR A 105 -10.12 15.98 0.16
C TYR A 105 -11.25 14.96 0.16
N LEU A 106 -11.68 14.47 1.33
CA LEU A 106 -12.82 13.57 1.42
C LEU A 106 -14.08 14.18 0.79
N ASP A 107 -14.91 13.33 0.19
CA ASP A 107 -16.13 13.67 -0.55
C ASP A 107 -15.93 14.53 -1.82
N ARG A 108 -14.69 14.83 -2.20
CA ARG A 108 -14.41 15.44 -3.51
C ARG A 108 -14.56 14.40 -4.63
N PRO A 109 -14.87 14.83 -5.88
CA PRO A 109 -14.91 13.92 -7.02
C PRO A 109 -13.61 13.10 -7.12
N GLY A 110 -13.75 11.77 -7.26
CA GLY A 110 -12.61 10.84 -7.37
C GLY A 110 -11.94 10.46 -6.04
N MET A 111 -12.30 11.11 -4.93
CA MET A 111 -11.72 10.86 -3.61
C MET A 111 -12.63 9.99 -2.74
N LEU A 112 -12.05 9.34 -1.73
CA LEU A 112 -12.81 8.57 -0.75
C LEU A 112 -13.82 9.45 -0.01
N THR A 113 -14.94 8.85 0.36
CA THR A 113 -15.85 9.40 1.38
C THR A 113 -15.43 8.94 2.78
N PRO A 114 -15.87 9.61 3.87
CA PRO A 114 -15.62 9.11 5.23
C PRO A 114 -16.11 7.68 5.47
N MET A 115 -17.23 7.30 4.84
CA MET A 115 -17.76 5.93 4.90
C MET A 115 -16.81 4.94 4.21
N GLN A 116 -16.30 5.29 3.04
CA GLN A 116 -15.33 4.46 2.31
C GLN A 116 -13.98 4.34 3.03
N VAL A 117 -13.58 5.33 3.82
CA VAL A 117 -12.42 5.19 4.72
C VAL A 117 -12.66 4.09 5.77
N SER A 118 -13.88 4.02 6.33
CA SER A 118 -14.24 2.93 7.26
C SER A 118 -14.34 1.56 6.55
N GLU A 119 -14.74 1.55 5.27
CA GLU A 119 -14.77 0.33 4.45
C GLU A 119 -13.35 -0.18 4.14
N LEU A 120 -12.36 0.71 3.94
CA LEU A 120 -10.95 0.31 3.81
C LEU A 120 -10.44 -0.42 5.06
N ASP A 121 -10.68 0.16 6.24
CA ASP A 121 -10.31 -0.47 7.52
C ASP A 121 -11.00 -1.84 7.69
N SER A 122 -12.29 -1.91 7.37
CA SER A 122 -13.06 -3.15 7.40
C SER A 122 -12.55 -4.20 6.39
N ALA A 123 -11.91 -3.76 5.30
CA ALA A 123 -11.26 -4.62 4.31
C ALA A 123 -9.84 -5.05 4.71
N GLY A 124 -9.35 -4.65 5.89
CA GLY A 124 -8.02 -4.99 6.39
C GLY A 124 -6.90 -4.10 5.84
N ILE A 125 -7.24 -2.92 5.30
CA ILE A 125 -6.27 -1.91 4.88
C ILE A 125 -6.03 -0.94 6.04
N GLU A 126 -4.76 -0.73 6.41
CA GLU A 126 -4.42 0.28 7.41
C GLU A 126 -4.68 1.68 6.87
N VAL A 127 -5.31 2.54 7.66
CA VAL A 127 -5.55 3.94 7.30
C VAL A 127 -4.65 4.86 8.12
N GLY A 128 -3.89 5.71 7.44
CA GLY A 128 -3.07 6.78 8.01
C GLY A 128 -3.50 8.17 7.53
N ALA A 129 -2.95 9.21 8.15
CA ALA A 129 -3.11 10.59 7.68
C ALA A 129 -1.97 10.99 6.74
N HIS A 130 -2.32 11.63 5.62
CA HIS A 130 -1.37 12.33 4.73
C HIS A 130 -1.23 13.80 5.17
#